data_AF-A0A957IHV1-F1
#
_entry.id   AF-A0A957IHV1-F1
#
_cell.length_a   1.000
_cell.length_b   1.000
_cell.length_c   1.000
_cell.angle_alpha   90.00
_cell.angle_beta   90.00
_cell.angle_gamma   90.00
#
_symmetry.space_group_name_H-M   'P 1'
#
loop_
_entity.id
_entity.type
_entity.pdbx_description
1 polymer ?
#
loop_
_entity_poly.entity_id
_entity_poly.type
_entity_poly.pdbx_seq_one_letter_code
_entity_poly.pdbx_strand_id
1 'polypeptide(L)'
;MFRKLPRIILPLLLFGAGVWLISLTVSPTPESISRQQAIQAFAPAGSGSAAANAQDLPETQIAEPYSVNLRSIPAGQLDPDNQLARWQRGEIDLVEEEGIVSEADREALRTASAQLLPSEAIQEPNGPSPLTPALGVNFDSMDYTECCGGGGNVPPDPELTVGPNHIIAVVNVALEIYDKSGNSLVGPTTFSSFLSANPN
;
A
#
# COMPACT_ATOMS: atom_id res chain seq x y z
N MET A 1 -61.31 4.44 9.54
CA MET A 1 -60.31 5.53 9.58
C MET A 1 -58.85 5.06 9.77
N PHE A 2 -58.58 3.86 10.31
CA PHE A 2 -57.23 3.45 10.74
C PHE A 2 -56.38 2.60 9.77
N ARG A 3 -56.87 2.18 8.58
CA ARG A 3 -56.10 1.35 7.63
C ARG A 3 -54.98 2.10 6.87
N LYS A 4 -54.94 3.44 6.92
CA LYS A 4 -53.91 4.24 6.24
C LYS A 4 -52.77 4.71 7.17
N LEU A 5 -52.90 4.50 8.48
CA LEU A 5 -51.92 4.89 9.49
C LEU A 5 -50.51 4.29 9.27
N PRO A 6 -50.34 3.00 8.90
CA PRO A 6 -48.99 2.44 8.67
C PRO A 6 -48.30 2.99 7.41
N ARG A 7 -49.04 3.52 6.44
CA ARG A 7 -48.47 4.10 5.21
C ARG A 7 -47.82 5.48 5.42
N ILE A 8 -48.12 6.14 6.53
CA ILE A 8 -47.57 7.46 6.88
C ILE A 8 -46.49 7.32 7.96
N ILE A 9 -46.68 6.42 8.93
CA ILE A 9 -45.73 6.23 10.04
C ILE A 9 -44.41 5.62 9.55
N LEU A 10 -44.46 4.63 8.66
CA LEU A 10 -43.26 3.95 8.17
C LEU A 10 -42.28 4.88 7.43
N PRO A 11 -42.70 5.73 6.47
CA PRO A 11 -41.77 6.68 5.84
C PRO A 11 -41.26 7.74 6.81
N LEU A 12 -42.06 8.18 7.78
CA LEU A 12 -41.61 9.12 8.82
C LEU A 12 -40.52 8.53 9.71
N LEU A 13 -40.66 7.25 10.10
CA LEU A 13 -39.63 6.54 10.86
C LEU A 13 -38.34 6.35 10.05
N LEU A 14 -38.45 6.00 8.77
CA LEU A 14 -37.29 5.87 7.88
C LEU A 14 -36.58 7.20 7.67
N PHE A 15 -37.34 8.28 7.50
CA PHE A 15 -36.79 9.62 7.38
C PHE A 15 -36.07 10.07 8.66
N GLY A 16 -36.70 9.83 9.82
CA GLY A 16 -36.08 10.09 11.13
C GLY A 16 -34.80 9.30 11.36
N ALA A 17 -34.78 8.02 10.99
CA ALA A 17 -33.60 7.16 11.07
C ALA A 17 -32.47 7.65 10.13
N GLY A 18 -32.81 8.09 8.91
CA GLY A 18 -31.85 8.66 7.96
C GLY A 18 -31.20 9.94 8.48
N VAL A 19 -31.99 10.87 9.03
CA VAL A 19 -31.46 12.12 9.63
C VAL A 19 -30.57 11.81 10.84
N TRP A 20 -30.95 10.84 11.67
CA TRP A 20 -30.14 10.42 12.81
C TRP A 20 -28.80 9.80 12.39
N LEU A 21 -28.81 8.95 11.35
CA LEU A 21 -27.58 8.33 10.82
C LEU A 21 -26.63 9.37 10.20
N ILE A 22 -27.15 10.37 9.49
CA ILE A 22 -26.32 11.44 8.91
C ILE A 22 -25.71 12.34 10.01
N SER A 23 -26.37 12.43 11.17
CA SER A 23 -25.88 13.22 12.31
C SER A 23 -24.77 12.52 13.11
N LEU A 24 -24.52 11.23 12.86
CA LEU A 24 -23.43 10.46 13.47
C LEU A 24 -22.12 10.67 12.68
N THR A 25 -21.56 11.88 12.72
CA THR A 25 -20.21 12.13 12.19
C THR A 25 -19.18 11.52 13.14
N VAL A 26 -18.87 10.24 12.98
CA VAL A 26 -17.73 9.61 13.67
C VAL A 26 -16.46 10.08 12.98
N SER A 27 -15.83 11.12 13.52
CA SER A 27 -14.44 11.43 13.15
C SER A 27 -13.53 10.37 13.79
N PRO A 28 -12.49 9.89 13.10
CA PRO A 28 -11.52 9.01 13.73
C PRO A 28 -10.94 9.71 14.96
N THR A 29 -10.97 9.02 16.10
CA THR A 29 -10.36 9.53 17.33
C THR A 29 -8.87 9.74 17.11
N PRO A 30 -8.27 10.81 17.69
CA PRO A 30 -6.83 11.01 17.68
C PRO A 30 -6.11 9.74 18.16
N GLU A 31 -4.99 9.42 17.52
CA GLU A 31 -4.20 8.26 17.88
C GLU A 31 -3.72 8.36 19.34
N SER A 32 -3.80 7.26 20.09
CA SER A 32 -3.36 7.25 21.49
C SER A 32 -1.84 7.15 21.59
N ILE A 33 -1.25 7.86 22.55
CA ILE A 33 0.18 7.82 22.86
C ILE A 33 0.67 6.37 23.09
N SER A 34 -0.16 5.53 23.71
CA SER A 34 0.16 4.11 23.93
C SER A 34 0.35 3.31 22.64
N ARG A 35 -0.43 3.61 21.59
CA ARG A 35 -0.33 2.93 20.30
C ARG A 35 0.90 3.39 19.55
N GLN A 36 1.21 4.69 19.61
CA GLN A 36 2.41 5.26 19.02
C GLN A 36 3.68 4.67 19.65
N GLN A 37 3.72 4.54 20.98
CA GLN A 37 4.82 3.90 21.70
C GLN A 37 4.97 2.41 21.35
N ALA A 38 3.85 1.69 21.18
CA ALA A 38 3.89 0.28 20.77
C ALA A 38 4.45 0.12 19.35
N ILE A 39 4.08 1.01 18.42
CA ILE A 39 4.61 0.98 17.04
C ILE A 39 6.12 1.28 17.05
N GLN A 40 6.56 2.27 17.84
CA GLN A 40 7.98 2.60 17.99
C GLN A 40 8.80 1.47 18.63
N ALA A 41 8.22 0.73 19.58
CA ALA A 41 8.88 -0.44 20.18
C ALA A 41 9.05 -1.62 19.20
N PHE A 42 8.25 -1.67 18.13
CA PHE A 42 8.38 -2.65 17.04
C PHE A 42 9.20 -2.14 15.86
N ALA A 43 9.55 -0.85 15.83
CA ALA A 43 10.48 -0.33 14.84
C ALA A 43 11.85 -0.99 15.08
N PRO A 44 12.48 -1.60 14.05
CA PRO A 44 13.78 -2.22 14.22
C PRO A 44 14.78 -1.14 14.65
N ALA A 45 15.20 -1.17 15.92
CA ALA A 45 16.31 -0.35 16.39
C ALA A 45 17.55 -0.80 15.63
N GLY A 46 18.09 0.05 14.75
CA GLY A 46 19.35 -0.21 14.08
C GLY A 46 20.42 -0.47 15.13
N SER A 47 21.06 -1.64 15.10
CA SER A 47 22.08 -2.07 16.06
C SER A 47 23.43 -1.37 15.87
N GLY A 48 23.45 -0.19 15.24
CA GLY A 48 24.67 0.57 14.98
C GLY A 48 25.18 1.26 16.24
N SER A 49 26.26 0.74 16.82
CA SER A 49 27.06 1.53 17.76
C SER A 49 27.70 2.70 17.00
N ALA A 50 27.31 3.93 17.33
CA ALA A 50 27.87 5.14 16.72
C ALA A 50 29.40 5.15 16.88
N ALA A 51 30.13 5.37 15.78
CA ALA A 51 31.58 5.48 15.79
C ALA A 51 32.02 6.66 16.69
N ALA A 52 33.24 6.61 17.22
CA ALA A 52 33.76 7.57 18.22
C ALA A 52 33.78 9.05 17.80
N ASN A 53 33.46 9.37 16.53
CA ASN A 53 33.31 10.71 15.96
C ASN A 53 32.01 10.88 15.17
N ALA A 54 31.00 10.04 15.40
CA ALA A 54 29.70 10.21 14.77
C ALA A 54 29.12 11.55 15.23
N GLN A 55 28.75 12.41 14.26
CA GLN A 55 27.97 13.61 14.56
C GLN A 55 26.71 13.19 15.32
N ASP A 56 26.31 13.98 16.33
CA ASP A 56 25.05 13.78 17.02
C ASP A 56 23.94 13.70 15.96
N LEU A 57 23.35 12.51 15.83
CA LEU A 57 22.20 12.34 14.95
C LEU A 57 21.11 13.28 15.47
N PRO A 58 20.47 14.08 14.61
CA PRO A 58 19.39 14.96 15.05
C PRO A 58 18.36 14.12 15.79
N GLU A 59 18.06 14.54 17.02
CA GLU A 59 17.07 13.90 17.88
C GLU A 59 15.81 13.63 17.07
N THR A 60 15.34 12.38 17.05
CA THR A 60 14.13 12.01 16.31
C THR A 60 12.95 12.77 16.90
N GLN A 61 12.61 13.90 16.29
CA GLN A 61 11.45 14.70 16.66
C GLN A 61 10.24 14.16 15.91
N ILE A 62 9.08 14.19 16.58
CA ILE A 62 7.81 13.97 15.90
C ILE A 62 7.64 15.13 14.92
N ALA A 63 7.66 14.82 13.62
CA ALA A 63 7.42 15.83 12.60
C ALA A 63 6.01 16.39 12.77
N GLU A 64 5.89 17.70 12.99
CA GLU A 64 4.58 18.33 13.02
C GLU A 64 3.97 18.33 11.61
N PRO A 65 2.76 17.77 11.43
CA PRO A 65 2.14 17.72 10.12
C PRO A 65 1.81 19.14 9.65
N TYR A 66 2.41 19.56 8.54
CA TYR A 66 2.07 20.82 7.89
C TYR A 66 1.06 20.55 6.76
N SER A 67 -0.01 21.35 6.71
CA SER A 67 -1.02 21.21 5.66
C SER A 67 -0.56 21.94 4.40
N VAL A 68 -0.39 21.20 3.31
CA VAL A 68 -0.04 21.75 2.00
C VAL A 68 -1.30 21.92 1.17
N ASN A 69 -1.61 23.16 0.79
CA ASN A 69 -2.66 23.41 -0.19
C ASN A 69 -2.11 23.19 -1.60
N LEU A 70 -2.50 22.07 -2.23
CA LEU A 70 -2.01 21.71 -3.57
C LEU A 70 -2.41 22.73 -4.65
N ARG A 71 -3.45 23.54 -4.43
CA ARG A 71 -3.86 24.58 -5.40
C ARG A 71 -2.97 25.82 -5.39
N SER A 72 -2.20 26.03 -4.31
CA SER A 72 -1.24 27.13 -4.22
C SER A 72 0.15 26.76 -4.72
N ILE A 73 0.37 25.50 -5.14
CA ILE A 73 1.62 25.08 -5.76
C ILE A 73 1.54 25.43 -7.26
N PRO A 74 2.35 26.38 -7.75
CA PRO A 74 2.36 26.73 -9.16
C PRO A 74 2.86 25.55 -10.00
N ALA A 75 2.01 25.05 -10.90
CA ALA A 75 2.37 23.96 -11.80
C ALA A 75 3.43 24.42 -12.81
N GLY A 76 4.48 23.61 -12.98
CA GLY A 76 5.54 23.85 -13.97
C GLY A 76 6.59 24.89 -13.56
N GLN A 77 6.54 25.42 -12.34
CA GLN A 77 7.65 26.20 -11.80
C GLN A 77 8.71 25.25 -11.24
N LEU A 78 9.95 25.38 -11.73
CA LEU A 78 11.06 24.57 -11.24
C LEU A 78 11.32 24.92 -9.78
N ASP A 79 11.06 23.97 -8.88
CA ASP A 79 11.49 24.07 -7.49
C ASP A 79 13.03 24.01 -7.44
N PRO A 80 13.73 25.07 -7.01
CA PRO A 80 15.18 25.07 -6.92
C PRO A 80 15.74 24.04 -5.92
N ASP A 81 14.90 23.52 -5.01
CA ASP A 81 15.24 22.45 -4.06
C ASP A 81 14.59 21.11 -4.40
N ASN A 82 14.21 20.90 -5.67
CA ASN A 82 13.80 19.58 -6.11
C ASN A 82 14.92 18.53 -5.95
N GLN A 83 14.53 17.26 -5.89
CA GLN A 83 15.47 16.15 -5.67
C GLN A 83 16.61 16.10 -6.71
N LEU A 84 16.32 16.44 -7.98
CA LEU A 84 17.35 16.46 -9.02
C LEU A 84 18.38 17.56 -8.78
N ALA A 85 17.95 18.77 -8.42
CA ALA A 85 18.82 19.91 -8.14
C ALA A 85 19.66 19.66 -6.89
N ARG A 86 19.08 19.08 -5.84
CA ARG A 86 19.78 18.66 -4.63
C ARG A 86 20.84 17.59 -4.92
N TRP A 87 20.50 16.59 -5.73
CA TRP A 87 21.47 15.59 -6.20
C TRP A 87 22.60 16.21 -7.02
N GLN A 88 22.29 17.12 -7.96
CA GLN A 88 23.30 17.83 -8.75
C GLN A 88 24.23 18.70 -7.88
N ARG A 89 23.76 19.18 -6.72
CA ARG A 89 24.57 19.88 -5.73
C ARG A 89 25.33 18.95 -4.77
N GLY A 90 25.13 17.64 -4.87
CA GLY A 90 25.76 16.65 -3.98
C GLY A 90 25.13 16.57 -2.59
N GLU A 91 23.92 17.12 -2.40
CA GLU A 91 23.18 17.07 -1.13
C GLU A 91 22.39 15.76 -0.95
N ILE A 92 22.31 14.95 -2.00
CA ILE A 92 21.68 13.62 -1.98
C ILE A 92 22.73 12.62 -2.41
N ASP A 93 23.13 11.77 -1.48
CA ASP A 93 23.94 10.59 -1.76
C ASP A 93 23.04 9.51 -2.38
N LEU A 94 23.16 9.29 -3.69
CA LEU A 94 22.47 8.22 -4.41
C LEU A 94 23.29 6.92 -4.45
N VAL A 95 24.57 6.98 -4.10
CA VAL A 95 25.49 5.84 -4.14
C VAL A 95 25.57 5.14 -2.77
N GLU A 96 24.94 5.69 -1.73
CA GLU A 96 24.99 5.18 -0.35
C GLU A 96 26.44 4.87 0.06
N GLU A 97 27.38 5.75 -0.31
CA GLU A 97 28.78 5.61 0.09
C GLU A 97 28.93 5.83 1.60
N GLU A 98 28.00 6.55 2.22
CA GLU A 98 27.85 6.67 3.68
C GLU A 98 26.81 5.68 4.24
N GLY A 99 26.98 4.39 3.93
CA GLY A 99 26.24 3.35 4.63
C GLY A 99 26.45 3.44 6.15
N ILE A 100 25.41 3.18 6.95
CA ILE A 100 25.47 3.15 8.43
C ILE A 100 26.56 2.18 8.95
N VAL A 101 26.98 1.23 8.11
CA VAL A 101 28.00 0.23 8.37
C VAL A 101 29.13 0.35 7.35
N SER A 102 30.37 0.12 7.79
CA SER A 102 31.53 0.12 6.88
C SER A 102 31.40 -0.97 5.80
N GLU A 103 32.10 -0.82 4.68
CA GLU A 103 32.10 -1.82 3.62
C GLU A 103 32.54 -3.21 4.13
N ALA A 104 33.53 -3.24 5.02
CA ALA A 104 34.01 -4.45 5.67
C ALA A 104 32.94 -5.11 6.55
N ASP A 105 32.21 -4.31 7.33
CA ASP A 105 31.12 -4.82 8.17
C ASP A 105 29.95 -5.33 7.32
N ARG A 106 29.65 -4.65 6.21
CA ARG A 106 28.61 -5.08 5.26
C ARG A 106 28.96 -6.41 4.59
N GLU A 107 30.22 -6.61 4.20
CA GLU A 107 30.69 -7.88 3.65
C GLU A 107 30.64 -9.01 4.69
N ALA A 108 31.03 -8.70 5.93
CA ALA A 108 30.95 -9.64 7.04
C ALA A 108 29.49 -10.05 7.32
N LEU A 109 28.55 -9.09 7.33
CA LEU A 109 27.12 -9.35 7.48
C LEU A 109 26.55 -10.17 6.32
N ARG A 110 26.95 -9.90 5.08
CA ARG A 110 26.54 -10.72 3.91
C ARG A 110 27.06 -12.15 4.02
N THR A 111 28.32 -12.32 4.42
CA THR A 111 28.92 -13.64 4.64
C THR A 111 28.21 -14.39 5.78
N ALA A 112 27.94 -13.72 6.89
CA ALA A 112 27.21 -14.30 8.02
C ALA A 112 25.77 -14.68 7.65
N SER A 113 25.08 -13.82 6.90
CA SER A 113 23.72 -14.08 6.42
C SER A 113 23.66 -15.30 5.51
N ALA A 114 24.66 -15.52 4.66
CA ALA A 114 24.72 -16.69 3.77
C ALA A 114 24.89 -18.01 4.53
N GLN A 115 25.34 -17.95 5.79
CA GLN A 115 25.54 -19.11 6.67
C GLN A 115 24.38 -19.31 7.65
N LEU A 116 23.39 -18.43 7.66
CA LEU A 116 22.22 -18.59 8.51
C LEU A 116 21.45 -19.84 8.08
N LEU A 117 21.23 -20.73 9.04
CA LEU A 117 20.30 -21.82 8.87
C LEU A 117 18.86 -21.26 8.75
N PRO A 118 17.95 -21.96 8.05
CA PRO A 118 16.54 -21.64 8.11
C PRO A 118 16.08 -21.49 9.56
N SER A 119 15.28 -20.46 9.83
CA SER A 119 14.75 -20.23 11.18
C SER A 119 13.91 -21.44 11.61
N GLU A 120 14.26 -22.05 12.75
CA GLU A 120 13.48 -23.13 13.34
C GLU A 120 12.07 -22.66 13.74
N ALA A 121 11.85 -21.36 13.92
CA ALA A 121 10.54 -20.78 14.20
C ALA A 121 9.62 -20.68 12.96
N ILE A 122 10.14 -20.92 11.75
CA ILE A 122 9.37 -20.94 10.51
C ILE A 122 9.11 -22.38 10.04
N GLN A 123 9.93 -23.33 10.50
CA GLN A 123 9.75 -24.75 10.23
C GLN A 123 8.77 -25.35 11.25
N GLU A 124 7.48 -25.22 10.98
CA GLU A 124 6.48 -26.03 11.67
C GLU A 124 6.77 -27.53 11.37
N PRO A 125 7.11 -28.36 12.37
CA PRO A 125 7.47 -29.77 12.17
C PRO A 125 6.28 -30.63 11.74
N ASN A 126 5.08 -30.10 11.93
CA ASN A 126 3.84 -30.65 11.43
C ASN A 126 3.54 -29.88 10.15
N GLY A 127 3.40 -30.56 9.00
CA GLY A 127 3.02 -29.95 7.74
C GLY A 127 1.76 -29.06 7.85
N PRO A 128 1.32 -28.42 6.75
CA PRO A 128 0.32 -27.35 6.79
C PRO A 128 -0.83 -27.67 7.73
N SER A 129 -1.04 -26.80 8.73
CA SER A 129 -2.16 -26.88 9.67
C SER A 129 -3.46 -27.24 8.92
N PRO A 130 -4.37 -28.05 9.46
CA PRO A 130 -5.66 -28.35 8.81
C PRO A 130 -6.53 -27.09 8.61
N LEU A 131 -6.17 -25.96 9.21
CA LEU A 131 -6.77 -24.64 8.98
C LEU A 131 -5.98 -23.78 7.97
N THR A 132 -4.89 -24.30 7.41
CA THR A 132 -4.14 -23.64 6.34
C THR A 132 -5.04 -23.62 5.10
N PRO A 133 -5.18 -22.47 4.43
CA PRO A 133 -5.86 -22.41 3.15
C PRO A 133 -5.28 -23.47 2.20
N ALA A 134 -6.14 -24.37 1.72
CA ALA A 134 -5.74 -25.32 0.70
C ALA A 134 -5.37 -24.54 -0.57
N LEU A 135 -4.26 -24.94 -1.20
CA LEU A 135 -3.88 -24.37 -2.49
C LEU A 135 -5.02 -24.60 -3.48
N GLY A 136 -5.53 -23.51 -4.06
CA GLY A 136 -6.58 -23.55 -5.05
C GLY A 136 -6.04 -23.82 -6.45
N VAL A 137 -6.67 -23.22 -7.44
CA VAL A 137 -6.21 -23.23 -8.82
C VAL A 137 -5.20 -22.11 -9.02
N ASN A 138 -4.13 -22.39 -9.78
CA ASN A 138 -3.18 -21.38 -10.25
C ASN A 138 -3.41 -21.17 -11.76
N PHE A 139 -3.32 -19.93 -12.21
CA PHE A 139 -3.48 -19.57 -13.61
C PHE A 139 -2.70 -18.28 -13.90
N ASP A 140 -2.31 -18.10 -15.15
CA ASP A 140 -1.66 -16.89 -15.62
C ASP A 140 -2.71 -15.78 -15.84
N SER A 141 -2.33 -14.55 -15.51
CA SER A 141 -3.15 -13.35 -15.77
C SER A 141 -2.68 -12.67 -17.07
N MET A 142 -3.20 -11.47 -17.36
CA MET A 142 -2.95 -10.68 -18.56
C MET A 142 -1.48 -10.74 -19.02
N ASP A 143 -1.26 -11.22 -20.23
CA ASP A 143 0.05 -11.16 -20.86
C ASP A 143 0.33 -9.77 -21.49
N TYR A 144 1.62 -9.45 -21.62
CA TYR A 144 2.11 -8.25 -22.30
C TYR A 144 1.52 -8.10 -23.71
N THR A 145 1.33 -9.20 -24.44
CA THR A 145 0.83 -9.18 -25.83
C THR A 145 -0.69 -9.05 -25.94
N GLU A 146 -1.42 -9.35 -24.86
CA GLU A 146 -2.89 -9.41 -24.85
C GLU A 146 -3.52 -8.05 -24.54
N CYS A 147 -2.79 -7.17 -23.83
CA CYS A 147 -3.27 -5.83 -23.51
C CYS A 147 -2.85 -4.76 -24.54
N CYS A 148 -3.69 -3.73 -24.64
CA CYS A 148 -3.22 -2.38 -24.96
C CYS A 148 -2.70 -2.19 -26.41
N GLY A 149 -3.05 -3.09 -27.33
CA GLY A 149 -2.56 -3.06 -28.71
C GLY A 149 -1.27 -3.86 -28.95
N GLY A 150 -0.96 -4.83 -28.09
CA GLY A 150 0.18 -5.74 -28.27
C GLY A 150 1.47 -5.30 -27.58
N GLY A 151 1.35 -4.44 -26.57
CA GLY A 151 2.48 -4.01 -25.76
C GLY A 151 2.04 -3.27 -24.51
N GLY A 152 2.00 -4.00 -23.39
CA GLY A 152 1.83 -3.40 -22.06
C GLY A 152 2.96 -2.42 -21.69
N ASN A 153 2.81 -1.74 -20.57
CA ASN A 153 3.91 -0.93 -20.03
C ASN A 153 4.92 -1.85 -19.33
N VAL A 154 6.21 -1.56 -19.53
CA VAL A 154 7.33 -2.28 -18.91
C VAL A 154 8.10 -1.29 -18.02
N PRO A 155 8.42 -1.64 -16.76
CA PRO A 155 8.10 -2.92 -16.11
C PRO A 155 6.60 -3.13 -15.87
N PRO A 156 6.13 -4.39 -15.83
CA PRO A 156 4.76 -4.68 -15.45
C PRO A 156 4.58 -4.42 -13.95
N ASP A 157 3.59 -3.59 -13.60
CA ASP A 157 3.21 -3.31 -12.21
C ASP A 157 1.83 -3.95 -11.93
N PRO A 158 1.79 -5.25 -11.57
CA PRO A 158 0.55 -5.95 -11.28
C PRO A 158 0.03 -5.65 -9.88
N GLU A 159 -1.28 -5.47 -9.77
CA GLU A 159 -2.04 -5.36 -8.54
C GLU A 159 -3.27 -6.28 -8.63
N LEU A 160 -3.74 -6.83 -7.52
CA LEU A 160 -4.90 -7.73 -7.55
C LEU A 160 -5.78 -7.61 -6.30
N THR A 161 -7.07 -7.84 -6.49
CA THR A 161 -8.01 -8.00 -5.37
C THR A 161 -8.83 -9.27 -5.51
N VAL A 162 -9.08 -9.92 -4.38
CA VAL A 162 -9.68 -11.26 -4.28
C VAL A 162 -11.00 -11.17 -3.53
N GLY A 163 -12.13 -11.23 -4.26
CA GLY A 163 -13.47 -11.33 -3.66
C GLY A 163 -13.87 -12.80 -3.37
N PRO A 164 -15.10 -13.06 -2.91
CA PRO A 164 -15.56 -14.44 -2.71
C PRO A 164 -15.60 -15.27 -3.99
N ASN A 165 -16.04 -14.67 -5.10
CA ASN A 165 -16.28 -15.38 -6.37
C ASN A 165 -15.35 -14.93 -7.50
N HIS A 166 -14.73 -13.76 -7.37
CA HIS A 166 -14.00 -13.11 -8.46
C HIS A 166 -12.61 -12.70 -8.01
N ILE A 167 -11.73 -12.56 -8.99
CA ILE A 167 -10.41 -11.96 -8.86
C ILE A 167 -10.35 -10.84 -9.88
N ILE A 168 -10.02 -9.63 -9.44
CA ILE A 168 -9.78 -8.50 -10.34
C ILE A 168 -8.28 -8.29 -10.35
N ALA A 169 -7.66 -8.51 -11.51
CA ALA A 169 -6.26 -8.19 -11.74
C ALA A 169 -6.17 -6.88 -12.49
N VAL A 170 -5.18 -6.08 -12.14
CA VAL A 170 -4.90 -4.79 -12.75
C VAL A 170 -3.41 -4.78 -13.09
N VAL A 171 -3.07 -4.37 -14.31
CA VAL A 171 -1.69 -4.19 -14.71
C VAL A 171 -1.59 -2.88 -15.47
N ASN A 172 -0.87 -1.91 -14.90
CA ASN A 172 -0.58 -0.61 -15.48
C ASN A 172 -1.81 0.19 -15.96
N VAL A 173 -2.30 -0.11 -17.17
CA VAL A 173 -3.37 0.66 -17.85
C VAL A 173 -4.62 -0.18 -18.15
N ALA A 174 -4.67 -1.42 -17.68
CA ALA A 174 -5.81 -2.31 -17.91
C ALA A 174 -6.15 -3.17 -16.70
N LEU A 175 -7.38 -3.67 -16.72
CA LEU A 175 -7.92 -4.60 -15.76
C LEU A 175 -8.54 -5.81 -16.45
N GLU A 176 -8.50 -6.96 -15.80
CA GLU A 176 -9.20 -8.17 -16.19
C GLU A 176 -9.81 -8.84 -14.95
N ILE A 177 -11.01 -9.39 -15.11
CA ILE A 177 -11.76 -10.04 -14.04
C ILE A 177 -11.87 -11.53 -14.36
N TYR A 178 -11.42 -12.36 -13.43
CA TYR A 178 -11.48 -13.81 -13.51
C TYR A 178 -12.43 -14.39 -12.46
N ASP A 179 -12.92 -15.60 -12.70
CA ASP A 179 -13.46 -16.45 -11.64
C ASP A 179 -12.33 -17.09 -10.81
N LYS A 180 -12.69 -17.87 -9.78
CA LYS A 180 -11.73 -18.58 -8.91
C LYS A 180 -11.03 -19.77 -9.58
N SER A 181 -11.45 -20.14 -10.79
CA SER A 181 -10.88 -21.22 -11.58
C SER A 181 -9.94 -20.71 -12.68
N GLY A 182 -9.78 -19.39 -12.81
CA GLY A 182 -8.90 -18.76 -13.80
C GLY A 182 -9.56 -18.45 -15.14
N ASN A 183 -10.89 -18.62 -15.26
CA ASN A 183 -11.57 -18.24 -16.48
C ASN A 183 -11.75 -16.72 -16.51
N SER A 184 -11.34 -16.08 -17.60
CA SER A 184 -11.64 -14.67 -17.84
C SER A 184 -13.15 -14.47 -18.00
N LEU A 185 -13.69 -13.54 -17.22
CA LEU A 185 -15.09 -13.14 -17.25
C LEU A 185 -15.28 -11.79 -17.95
N VAL A 186 -14.34 -10.87 -17.74
CA VAL A 186 -14.36 -9.51 -18.31
C VAL A 186 -12.94 -9.04 -18.57
N GLY A 187 -12.68 -8.55 -19.78
CA GLY A 187 -11.41 -7.94 -20.16
C GLY A 187 -10.59 -8.78 -21.14
N PRO A 188 -9.32 -8.40 -21.38
CA PRO A 188 -8.63 -7.24 -20.81
C PRO A 188 -9.30 -5.91 -21.23
N THR A 189 -9.58 -5.03 -20.26
CA THR A 189 -10.21 -3.72 -20.51
C THR A 189 -9.28 -2.59 -20.10
N THR A 190 -8.96 -1.67 -21.01
CA THR A 190 -8.14 -0.50 -20.68
C THR A 190 -8.90 0.47 -19.79
N PHE A 191 -8.20 1.18 -18.89
CA PHE A 191 -8.81 2.21 -18.05
C PHE A 191 -9.44 3.33 -18.86
N SER A 192 -8.85 3.68 -20.00
CA SER A 192 -9.46 4.64 -20.93
C SER A 192 -10.84 4.19 -21.39
N SER A 193 -11.00 2.91 -21.77
CA SER A 193 -12.29 2.35 -22.19
C SER A 193 -13.26 2.27 -21.01
N PHE A 194 -12.80 1.75 -19.87
CA PHE A 194 -13.61 1.59 -18.67
C PHE A 194 -14.17 2.91 -18.15
N LEU A 195 -13.33 3.94 -18.01
CA LEU A 195 -13.73 5.26 -17.51
C LEU A 195 -14.57 6.04 -18.53
N SER A 196 -14.35 5.83 -19.83
CA SER A 196 -15.21 6.44 -20.86
C SER A 196 -16.62 5.88 -20.84
N ALA A 197 -16.77 4.59 -20.54
CA ALA A 197 -18.07 3.94 -20.40
C ALA A 197 -18.76 4.26 -19.06
N ASN A 198 -18.00 4.64 -18.03
CA ASN A 198 -18.48 4.95 -16.68
C ASN A 198 -18.03 6.35 -16.25
N PRO A 199 -18.57 7.42 -16.87
CA PRO A 199 -18.29 8.78 -16.46
C PRO A 199 -18.83 9.06 -15.05
N ASN A 200 -18.12 9.92 -14.31
CA ASN A 200 -18.53 10.39 -12.97
C ASN A 200 -19.85 11.17 -12.99
#